data_AF-A0A4Y2KIS0-F1
#
_entry.id   AF-A0A4Y2KIS0-F1
#
_cell.length_a   1.000
_cell.length_b   1.000
_cell.length_c   1.000
_cell.angle_alpha   90.00
_cell.angle_beta   90.00
_cell.angle_gamma   90.00
#
_symmetry.space_group_name_H-M   'P 1'
#
loop_
_entity.id
_entity.type
_entity.pdbx_description
1 polymer ?
#
loop_
_entity_poly.entity_id
_entity_poly.type
_entity_poly.pdbx_seq_one_letter_code
_entity_poly.pdbx_strand_id
1 'polypeptide(L)'
;MLLPSNHKVILKLIEHYHKKNLHCSLQILQNILREKFWILNGRKTIRKVILKCVICKQFSSKRLEVDSGPLSENCVQDAAVFQITGVEAARPLFLRGNQKAWVLLFTCAVYRAVHLELITSLSTEALLMGFCRFIARCGRFSTIYRDNGTNFVGAANLLHGLEWNKIANHGAINAIDWKFNLPTAAWWGGWWERLIRIMKDLLKRVLGQAQLLYEEMLTILRNCEVLINSRALTYVSESEQLVPISPSSFLQDIKEWSTPDIDAIDHKSLNRRIIYLLSVINVFIISYYYQKCVTVWRAKRAGIT
;
A
#
# COMPACT_ATOMS: atom_id res chain seq x y z
N MET A 1 -24.36 38.37 33.99
CA MET A 1 -24.30 39.54 33.07
C MET A 1 -24.97 39.20 31.75
N LEU A 2 -26.00 39.94 31.35
CA LEU A 2 -26.75 39.74 30.11
C LEU A 2 -26.06 40.48 28.95
N LEU A 3 -25.87 39.79 27.82
CA LEU A 3 -25.08 40.29 26.69
C LEU A 3 -25.85 40.20 25.35
N PRO A 4 -25.91 41.27 24.54
CA PRO A 4 -26.59 41.27 23.24
C PRO A 4 -25.92 40.37 22.20
N SER A 5 -26.68 39.79 21.28
CA SER A 5 -26.16 38.74 20.37
C SER A 5 -25.22 39.24 19.26
N ASN A 6 -25.33 40.52 18.87
CA ASN A 6 -24.77 41.08 17.63
C ASN A 6 -23.70 42.16 17.83
N HIS A 7 -23.25 42.43 19.05
CA HIS A 7 -22.25 43.46 19.30
C HIS A 7 -20.82 42.98 18.98
N LYS A 8 -19.99 43.84 18.37
CA LYS A 8 -18.60 43.49 17.96
C LYS A 8 -17.74 42.99 19.13
N VAL A 9 -17.90 43.60 20.31
CA VAL A 9 -17.17 43.21 21.53
C VAL A 9 -17.49 41.76 21.93
N ILE A 10 -18.74 41.33 21.76
CA ILE A 10 -19.19 39.99 22.16
C ILE A 10 -18.69 38.94 21.17
N LEU A 11 -18.64 39.28 19.87
CA LEU A 11 -18.00 38.43 18.88
C LEU A 11 -16.51 38.22 19.19
N LYS A 12 -15.80 39.29 19.60
CA LYS A 12 -14.39 39.23 20.01
C LYS A 12 -14.19 38.46 21.31
N LEU A 13 -15.10 38.59 22.27
CA LEU A 13 -15.11 37.81 23.51
C LEU A 13 -15.24 36.30 23.22
N ILE A 14 -16.22 35.93 22.39
CA ILE A 14 -16.43 34.53 21.98
C ILE A 14 -15.20 34.01 21.23
N GLU A 15 -14.63 34.81 20.32
CA GLU A 15 -13.40 34.46 19.58
C GLU A 15 -12.22 34.22 20.53
N HIS A 16 -12.06 35.06 21.56
CA HIS A 16 -11.02 34.91 22.58
C HIS A 16 -11.18 33.60 23.35
N TYR A 17 -12.37 33.30 23.86
CA TYR A 17 -12.63 32.05 24.59
C TYR A 17 -12.52 30.81 23.70
N HIS A 18 -12.89 30.91 22.42
CA HIS A 18 -12.70 29.84 21.45
C HIS A 18 -11.23 29.51 21.22
N LYS A 19 -10.37 30.54 21.06
CA LYS A 19 -8.91 30.37 20.90
C LYS A 19 -8.24 29.91 22.18
N LYS A 20 -8.60 30.49 23.33
CA LYS A 20 -8.06 30.15 24.66
C LYS A 20 -8.32 28.69 25.03
N ASN A 21 -9.46 28.13 24.60
CA ASN A 21 -9.83 26.73 24.84
C ASN A 21 -9.56 25.84 23.62
N LEU A 22 -8.47 26.10 22.90
CA LEU A 22 -7.93 25.22 21.87
C LEU A 22 -8.95 24.82 20.78
N HIS A 23 -9.75 25.77 20.31
CA HIS A 23 -10.72 25.54 19.23
C HIS A 23 -11.79 24.49 19.54
N CYS A 24 -12.19 24.40 20.82
CA CYS A 24 -13.20 23.45 21.28
C CYS A 24 -14.54 23.54 20.54
N SER A 25 -15.30 22.43 20.60
CA SER A 25 -16.59 22.30 19.92
C SER A 25 -17.61 23.34 20.41
N LEU A 26 -18.62 23.60 19.59
CA LEU A 26 -19.67 24.57 19.89
C LEU A 26 -20.35 24.33 21.25
N GLN A 27 -20.57 23.06 21.61
CA GLN A 27 -21.23 22.69 22.87
C GLN A 27 -20.35 23.01 24.08
N ILE A 28 -19.06 22.68 24.01
CA ILE A 28 -18.10 22.96 25.08
C ILE A 28 -17.94 24.47 25.26
N LEU A 29 -17.76 25.21 24.17
CA LEU A 29 -17.63 26.67 24.22
C LEU A 29 -18.88 27.35 24.77
N GLN A 30 -20.08 26.82 24.44
CA GLN A 30 -21.34 27.32 24.98
C GLN A 30 -21.44 27.11 26.50
N ASN A 31 -20.97 25.98 27.02
CA ASN A 31 -20.98 25.70 28.46
C ASN A 31 -20.02 26.65 29.20
N ILE A 32 -18.78 26.80 28.72
CA ILE A 32 -17.77 27.70 29.31
C ILE A 32 -18.27 29.15 29.33
N LEU A 33 -18.92 29.61 28.26
CA LEU A 33 -19.44 30.98 28.20
C LEU A 33 -20.64 31.17 29.13
N ARG A 34 -21.49 30.15 29.31
CA ARG A 34 -22.66 30.21 30.19
C ARG A 34 -22.32 30.34 31.67
N GLU A 35 -21.17 29.83 32.10
CA GLU A 35 -20.69 29.99 33.48
C GLU A 35 -20.46 31.46 33.87
N LYS A 36 -20.20 32.34 32.89
CA LYS A 36 -19.83 33.75 33.14
C LYS A 36 -20.76 34.76 32.49
N PHE A 37 -21.40 34.40 31.38
CA PHE A 37 -22.17 35.33 30.55
C PHE A 37 -23.46 34.70 30.02
N TRP A 38 -24.54 35.48 30.06
CA TRP A 38 -25.79 35.10 29.40
C TRP A 38 -25.92 35.84 28.07
N ILE A 39 -25.51 35.19 26.98
CA ILE A 39 -25.54 35.78 25.62
C ILE A 39 -26.86 35.44 24.95
N LEU A 40 -27.63 36.46 24.56
CA LEU A 40 -28.86 36.29 23.79
C LEU A 40 -28.55 35.56 22.47
N ASN A 41 -29.37 34.58 22.09
CA ASN A 41 -29.10 33.72 20.91
C ASN A 41 -27.69 33.10 20.88
N GLY A 42 -27.07 32.87 22.05
CA GLY A 42 -25.65 32.52 22.18
C GLY A 42 -25.20 31.38 21.27
N ARG A 43 -25.98 30.30 21.14
CA ARG A 43 -25.64 29.17 20.25
C ARG A 43 -25.47 29.62 18.78
N LYS A 44 -26.35 30.50 18.29
CA LYS A 44 -26.28 31.02 16.90
C LYS A 44 -25.06 31.93 16.73
N THR A 45 -24.81 32.83 17.68
CA THR A 45 -23.65 33.74 17.64
C THR A 45 -22.33 32.97 17.74
N ILE A 46 -22.24 31.98 18.63
CA ILE A 46 -21.07 31.11 18.77
C ILE A 46 -20.80 30.35 17.48
N ARG A 47 -21.84 29.74 16.87
CA ARG A 47 -21.70 29.06 15.57
C ARG A 47 -21.15 29.99 14.50
N LYS A 48 -21.63 31.24 14.45
CA LYS A 48 -21.16 32.26 13.50
C LYS A 48 -19.67 32.59 13.69
N VAL A 49 -19.17 32.62 14.92
CA VAL A 49 -17.75 32.86 15.22
C VAL A 49 -16.90 31.64 14.83
N ILE A 50 -17.33 30.43 15.20
CA ILE A 50 -16.61 29.19 14.87
C ILE A 50 -16.52 28.99 13.35
N LEU A 51 -17.59 29.23 12.59
CA LEU A 51 -17.60 29.10 11.13
C LEU A 51 -16.62 30.07 10.42
N LYS A 52 -16.28 31.19 11.06
CA LYS A 52 -15.30 32.15 10.56
C LYS A 52 -13.86 31.83 11.00
N CYS A 53 -13.67 30.88 11.90
CA CYS A 53 -12.35 30.48 12.35
C CYS A 53 -11.64 29.68 11.25
N VAL A 54 -10.50 30.19 10.78
CA VAL A 54 -9.71 29.56 9.70
C VAL A 54 -9.26 28.15 10.09
N ILE A 55 -8.79 27.97 11.34
CA ILE A 55 -8.30 26.68 11.85
C ILE A 55 -9.44 25.66 11.86
N CYS A 56 -10.59 25.98 12.47
CA CYS A 56 -11.75 25.09 12.47
C CYS A 56 -12.28 24.81 11.06
N LYS A 57 -12.25 25.80 10.16
CA LYS A 57 -12.67 25.64 8.77
C LYS A 57 -11.74 24.69 7.99
N GLN A 58 -10.44 24.74 8.26
CA GLN A 58 -9.46 23.83 7.68
C GLN A 58 -9.71 22.39 8.15
N PHE A 59 -9.86 22.18 9.46
CA PHE A 59 -10.14 20.85 10.03
C PHE A 59 -11.56 20.32 9.71
N SER A 60 -12.54 21.19 9.49
CA SER A 60 -13.92 20.83 9.15
C SER A 60 -14.16 20.76 7.63
N SER A 61 -13.15 21.02 6.79
CA SER A 61 -13.30 20.90 5.34
C SER A 61 -13.69 19.46 5.00
N LYS A 62 -14.83 19.28 4.30
CA LYS A 62 -15.23 17.96 3.81
C LYS A 62 -14.12 17.46 2.89
N ARG A 63 -13.72 16.20 3.07
CA ARG A 63 -12.97 15.46 2.05
C ARG A 63 -13.79 15.57 0.76
N LEU A 64 -13.17 15.97 -0.35
CA LEU A 64 -13.83 15.94 -1.66
C LEU A 64 -14.36 14.52 -1.86
N GLU A 65 -15.67 14.38 -2.02
CA GLU A 65 -16.24 13.19 -2.64
C GLU A 65 -15.84 13.30 -4.11
N VAL A 66 -14.75 12.62 -4.44
CA VAL A 66 -14.31 12.46 -5.82
C VAL A 66 -15.20 11.36 -6.38
N ASP A 67 -15.98 11.67 -7.42
CA ASP A 67 -16.62 10.63 -8.22
C ASP A 67 -15.53 9.64 -8.61
N SER A 68 -15.79 8.35 -8.39
CA SER A 68 -14.84 7.32 -8.79
C SER A 68 -14.62 7.47 -10.30
N GLY A 69 -13.46 8.00 -10.68
CA GLY A 69 -13.11 8.16 -12.07
C GLY A 69 -13.23 6.81 -12.79
N PRO A 70 -13.53 6.80 -14.10
CA PRO A 70 -13.58 5.56 -14.85
C PRO A 70 -12.29 4.76 -14.61
N LEU A 71 -12.43 3.46 -14.32
CA LEU A 71 -11.29 2.56 -14.24
C LEU A 71 -10.50 2.72 -15.54
N SER A 72 -9.17 2.83 -15.46
CA SER A 72 -8.34 2.97 -16.66
C SER A 72 -8.65 1.82 -17.61
N GLU A 73 -8.83 2.09 -18.91
CA GLU A 73 -9.19 1.09 -19.92
C GLU A 73 -8.29 -0.17 -19.87
N ASN A 74 -7.01 0.03 -19.53
CA ASN A 74 -6.01 -1.01 -19.32
C ASN A 74 -6.28 -1.96 -18.13
N CYS A 75 -7.24 -1.68 -17.25
CA CYS A 75 -7.70 -2.57 -16.18
C CYS A 75 -8.90 -3.43 -16.60
N VAL A 76 -9.43 -3.23 -17.82
CA VAL A 76 -10.67 -3.84 -18.32
C VAL A 76 -10.44 -4.67 -19.59
N GLN A 77 -9.21 -4.70 -20.13
CA GLN A 77 -8.83 -5.51 -21.28
C GLN A 77 -8.29 -6.88 -20.86
N ASP A 78 -8.61 -7.92 -21.65
CA ASP A 78 -7.96 -9.23 -21.57
C ASP A 78 -6.47 -9.06 -21.89
N ALA A 79 -5.63 -9.16 -20.86
CA ALA A 79 -4.18 -9.06 -20.98
C ALA A 79 -3.53 -10.26 -20.30
N ALA A 80 -2.36 -10.66 -20.79
CA ALA A 80 -1.54 -11.67 -20.14
C ALA A 80 -1.08 -11.18 -18.75
N VAL A 81 -0.78 -12.10 -17.85
CA VAL A 81 -0.30 -11.76 -16.51
C VAL A 81 0.98 -10.93 -16.64
N PHE A 82 1.05 -9.82 -15.90
CA PHE A 82 2.13 -8.83 -15.96
C PHE A 82 2.36 -8.12 -17.31
N GLN A 83 1.53 -8.30 -18.33
CA GLN A 83 1.63 -7.52 -19.58
C GLN A 83 1.52 -6.01 -19.32
N ILE A 84 0.60 -5.64 -18.42
CA ILE A 84 0.40 -4.27 -17.94
C ILE A 84 0.80 -4.26 -16.46
N THR A 85 1.93 -3.62 -16.15
CA THR A 85 2.55 -3.71 -14.83
C THR A 85 2.79 -2.34 -14.21
N GLY A 86 2.40 -2.16 -12.94
CA GLY A 86 2.81 -1.02 -12.12
C GLY A 86 4.10 -1.35 -11.37
N VAL A 87 5.03 -0.39 -11.28
CA VAL A 87 6.29 -0.54 -10.56
C VAL A 87 6.49 0.61 -9.59
N GLU A 88 6.78 0.27 -8.33
CA GLU A 88 7.15 1.24 -7.30
C GLU A 88 8.26 0.69 -6.40
N ALA A 89 9.21 1.57 -6.04
CA ALA A 89 10.23 1.26 -5.06
C ALA A 89 9.73 1.59 -3.64
N ALA A 90 9.69 0.60 -2.76
CA ALA A 90 9.37 0.82 -1.36
C ALA A 90 10.47 1.64 -0.65
N ARG A 91 10.12 2.21 0.50
CA ARG A 91 11.08 2.89 1.40
C ARG A 91 12.24 1.93 1.77
N PRO A 92 13.44 2.46 2.02
CA PRO A 92 14.60 1.64 2.31
C PRO A 92 14.37 0.74 3.53
N LEU A 93 14.79 -0.50 3.40
CA LEU A 93 15.00 -1.47 4.46
C LEU A 93 16.48 -1.47 4.85
N PHE A 94 16.75 -1.86 6.09
CA PHE A 94 18.11 -2.00 6.60
C PHE A 94 18.44 -3.48 6.77
N LEU A 95 19.43 -3.94 6.03
CA LEU A 95 20.01 -5.26 6.17
C LEU A 95 21.05 -5.26 7.30
N ARG A 96 21.48 -6.46 7.69
CA ARG A 96 22.56 -6.64 8.67
C ARG A 96 23.82 -5.90 8.21
N GLY A 97 24.47 -5.20 9.14
CA GLY A 97 25.58 -4.30 8.81
C GLY A 97 25.15 -2.90 8.36
N ASN A 98 23.89 -2.53 8.61
CA ASN A 98 23.33 -1.21 8.29
C ASN A 98 23.36 -0.85 6.79
N GLN A 99 23.37 -1.88 5.93
CA GLN A 99 23.31 -1.71 4.49
C GLN A 99 21.87 -1.40 4.08
N LYS A 100 21.70 -0.37 3.26
CA LYS A 100 20.38 0.00 2.72
C LYS A 100 20.03 -0.91 1.55
N ALA A 101 18.81 -1.39 1.55
CA ALA A 101 18.22 -2.09 0.42
C ALA A 101 16.81 -1.56 0.16
N TRP A 102 16.34 -1.69 -1.06
CA TRP A 102 15.00 -1.27 -1.48
C TRP A 102 14.28 -2.47 -2.08
N VAL A 103 12.97 -2.51 -1.89
CA VAL A 103 12.13 -3.53 -2.53
C VAL A 103 11.43 -2.87 -3.70
N LEU A 104 11.70 -3.36 -4.91
CA LEU A 104 10.90 -3.07 -6.08
C LEU A 104 9.66 -3.96 -6.06
N LEU A 105 8.49 -3.33 -6.01
CA LEU A 105 7.22 -4.01 -6.18
C LEU A 105 6.79 -3.86 -7.63
N PHE A 106 6.61 -4.99 -8.31
CA PHE A 106 5.92 -5.09 -9.59
C PHE A 106 4.51 -5.61 -9.32
N THR A 107 3.49 -5.00 -9.91
CA THR A 107 2.12 -5.50 -9.79
C THR A 107 1.35 -5.48 -11.10
N CYS A 108 0.62 -6.55 -11.37
CA CYS A 108 -0.22 -6.66 -12.56
C CYS A 108 -1.50 -5.82 -12.44
N ALA A 109 -1.82 -5.03 -13.46
CA ALA A 109 -3.03 -4.18 -13.50
C ALA A 109 -4.33 -4.98 -13.45
N VAL A 110 -4.36 -6.11 -14.14
CA VAL A 110 -5.54 -6.94 -14.32
C VAL A 110 -5.72 -7.87 -13.12
N TYR A 111 -4.78 -8.79 -12.91
CA TYR A 111 -4.91 -9.85 -11.88
C TYR A 111 -4.45 -9.41 -10.49
N ARG A 112 -3.90 -8.20 -10.35
CA ARG A 112 -3.32 -7.69 -9.09
C ARG A 112 -2.24 -8.61 -8.50
N ALA A 113 -1.64 -9.49 -9.30
CA ALA A 113 -0.46 -10.26 -8.94
C ALA A 113 0.69 -9.33 -8.55
N VAL A 114 1.56 -9.79 -7.67
CA VAL A 114 2.73 -9.05 -7.18
C VAL A 114 3.98 -9.88 -7.39
N HIS A 115 5.05 -9.21 -7.78
CA HIS A 115 6.41 -9.74 -7.79
C HIS A 115 7.33 -8.77 -7.05
N LEU A 116 8.15 -9.27 -6.14
CA LEU A 116 9.02 -8.47 -5.27
C LEU A 116 10.49 -8.72 -5.63
N GLU A 117 11.25 -7.66 -5.89
CA GLU A 117 12.70 -7.75 -6.12
C GLU A 117 13.46 -6.90 -5.11
N LEU A 118 14.50 -7.47 -4.51
CA LEU A 118 15.41 -6.73 -3.65
C LEU A 118 16.50 -6.08 -4.51
N ILE A 119 16.80 -4.80 -4.26
CA ILE A 119 17.90 -4.06 -4.87
C ILE A 119 18.71 -3.34 -3.80
N THR A 120 20.01 -3.16 -4.03
CA THR A 120 20.93 -2.54 -3.07
C THR A 120 21.18 -1.05 -3.32
N SER A 121 20.66 -0.51 -4.41
CA SER A 121 20.71 0.92 -4.71
C SER A 121 19.49 1.33 -5.52
N LEU A 122 19.18 2.61 -5.51
CA LEU A 122 18.18 3.21 -6.40
C LEU A 122 18.82 3.71 -7.71
N SER A 123 20.01 3.23 -8.10
CA SER A 123 20.61 3.65 -9.36
C SER A 123 19.86 3.07 -10.56
N THR A 124 20.05 3.69 -11.73
CA THR A 124 19.42 3.22 -12.97
C THR A 124 19.85 1.80 -13.31
N GLU A 125 21.12 1.44 -13.08
CA GLU A 125 21.68 0.11 -13.36
C GLU A 125 21.06 -0.95 -12.46
N ALA A 126 20.95 -0.69 -11.16
CA ALA A 126 20.31 -1.63 -10.21
C ALA A 126 18.84 -1.87 -10.57
N LEU A 127 18.16 -0.82 -11.04
CA LEU A 127 16.78 -0.89 -11.50
C LEU A 127 16.63 -1.73 -12.78
N LEU A 128 17.51 -1.52 -13.77
CA LEU A 128 17.55 -2.33 -14.99
C LEU A 128 17.84 -3.80 -14.68
N MET A 129 18.75 -4.09 -13.75
CA MET A 129 18.99 -5.47 -13.31
C MET A 129 17.76 -6.07 -12.62
N GLY A 130 17.01 -5.28 -11.84
CA GLY A 130 15.71 -5.70 -11.30
C GLY A 130 14.70 -6.03 -12.40
N PHE A 131 14.66 -5.22 -13.47
CA PHE A 131 13.79 -5.45 -14.61
C PHE A 131 14.17 -6.72 -15.36
N CYS A 132 15.45 -6.98 -15.58
CA CYS A 132 15.92 -8.23 -16.20
C CYS A 132 15.49 -9.45 -15.38
N ARG A 133 15.64 -9.43 -14.05
CA ARG A 133 15.19 -10.52 -13.18
C ARG A 133 13.67 -10.72 -13.23
N PHE A 134 12.91 -9.64 -13.27
CA PHE A 134 11.45 -9.71 -13.41
C PHE A 134 11.04 -10.29 -14.77
N ILE A 135 11.56 -9.75 -15.86
CA ILE A 135 11.22 -10.20 -17.23
C ILE A 135 11.59 -11.67 -17.43
N ALA A 136 12.72 -12.12 -16.90
CA ALA A 136 13.14 -13.52 -16.98
C ALA A 136 12.20 -14.49 -16.25
N ARG A 137 11.46 -14.01 -15.24
CA ARG A 137 10.54 -14.84 -14.44
C ARG A 137 9.08 -14.73 -14.87
N CYS A 138 8.63 -13.53 -15.18
CA CYS A 138 7.22 -13.21 -15.42
C CYS A 138 6.90 -12.93 -16.89
N GLY A 139 7.91 -12.89 -17.76
CA GLY A 139 7.77 -12.46 -19.14
C GLY A 139 7.87 -10.95 -19.32
N ARG A 140 7.92 -10.53 -20.57
CA ARG A 140 8.11 -9.12 -20.93
C ARG A 140 6.78 -8.37 -20.87
N PHE A 141 6.75 -7.29 -20.10
CA PHE A 141 5.61 -6.37 -20.06
C PHE A 141 5.59 -5.47 -21.31
N SER A 142 4.39 -5.13 -21.78
CA SER A 142 4.19 -4.18 -22.88
C SER A 142 4.04 -2.75 -22.37
N THR A 143 3.41 -2.58 -21.20
CA THR A 143 3.14 -1.27 -20.61
C THR A 143 3.58 -1.26 -19.15
N ILE A 144 4.32 -0.21 -18.77
CA ILE A 144 4.75 0.02 -17.39
C ILE A 144 4.17 1.32 -16.83
N TYR A 145 3.48 1.22 -15.71
CA TYR A 145 3.06 2.36 -14.90
C TYR A 145 4.05 2.61 -13.78
N ARG A 146 4.45 3.86 -13.59
CA ARG A 146 5.40 4.21 -12.53
C ARG A 146 5.22 5.67 -12.10
N ASP A 147 5.72 5.99 -10.91
CA ASP A 147 5.74 7.35 -10.34
C ASP A 147 6.63 8.33 -11.13
N ASN A 148 7.05 9.47 -10.58
CA ASN A 148 8.03 10.37 -11.24
C ASN A 148 9.41 10.36 -10.57
N GLY A 149 9.75 9.32 -9.79
CA GLY A 149 11.06 9.19 -9.13
C GLY A 149 12.26 9.05 -10.08
N THR A 150 13.13 10.05 -10.14
CA THR A 150 14.27 10.26 -11.08
C THR A 150 14.91 9.02 -11.72
N ASN A 151 15.14 7.96 -10.95
CA ASN A 151 15.86 6.75 -11.39
C ASN A 151 15.14 6.00 -12.52
N PHE A 152 13.82 5.94 -12.43
CA PHE A 152 12.99 5.35 -13.46
C PHE A 152 12.85 6.27 -14.70
N VAL A 153 12.98 7.60 -14.54
CA VAL A 153 13.12 8.50 -15.71
C VAL A 153 14.43 8.17 -16.43
N GLY A 154 15.51 8.00 -15.67
CA GLY A 154 16.81 7.58 -16.21
C GLY A 154 16.72 6.27 -16.99
N ALA A 155 16.07 5.25 -16.43
CA ALA A 155 15.88 3.96 -17.09
C ALA A 155 15.04 4.07 -18.37
N ALA A 156 13.95 4.84 -18.32
CA ALA A 156 13.10 5.08 -19.50
C ALA A 156 13.88 5.79 -20.61
N ASN A 157 14.67 6.82 -20.28
CA ASN A 157 15.48 7.56 -21.25
C ASN A 157 16.54 6.67 -21.91
N LEU A 158 17.23 5.82 -21.13
CA LEU A 158 18.20 4.87 -21.68
C LEU A 158 17.56 3.89 -22.66
N LEU A 159 16.38 3.38 -22.33
CA LEU A 159 15.65 2.44 -23.19
C LEU A 159 15.04 3.13 -24.41
N HIS A 160 14.64 4.40 -24.30
CA HIS A 160 14.15 5.19 -25.42
C HIS A 160 15.28 5.56 -26.40
N GLY A 161 16.52 5.69 -25.93
CA GLY A 161 17.68 5.96 -26.77
C GLY A 161 18.17 4.78 -27.63
N LEU A 162 17.56 3.60 -27.50
CA LEU A 162 17.92 2.41 -28.28
C LEU A 162 17.31 2.44 -29.69
N GLU A 163 18.04 1.91 -30.66
CA GLU A 163 17.54 1.71 -32.02
C GLU A 163 16.56 0.53 -32.09
N TRP A 164 15.31 0.76 -31.69
CA TRP A 164 14.27 -0.27 -31.64
C TRP A 164 14.00 -0.95 -32.97
N ASN A 165 14.24 -0.30 -34.11
CA ASN A 165 14.09 -0.93 -35.43
C ASN A 165 15.03 -2.13 -35.60
N LYS A 166 16.29 -2.04 -35.14
CA LYS A 166 17.23 -3.18 -35.21
C LYS A 166 16.86 -4.28 -34.22
N ILE A 167 16.38 -3.89 -33.03
CA ILE A 167 15.99 -4.81 -31.96
C ILE A 167 14.72 -5.59 -32.33
N ALA A 168 13.72 -4.90 -32.89
CA ALA A 168 12.48 -5.49 -33.35
C ALA A 168 12.73 -6.48 -34.49
N ASN A 169 13.63 -6.15 -35.42
CA ASN A 169 13.98 -7.02 -36.54
C ASN A 169 14.73 -8.30 -36.10
N HIS A 170 15.49 -8.26 -35.02
CA HIS A 170 16.25 -9.44 -34.53
C HIS A 170 15.47 -10.30 -33.55
N GLY A 171 14.58 -9.71 -32.73
CA GLY A 171 13.94 -10.41 -31.62
C GLY A 171 12.42 -10.44 -31.62
N ALA A 172 11.75 -9.79 -32.58
CA ALA A 172 10.30 -9.53 -32.53
C ALA A 172 9.87 -8.84 -31.21
N ILE A 173 10.76 -8.02 -30.64
CA ILE A 173 10.55 -7.33 -29.37
C ILE A 173 10.14 -5.88 -29.63
N ASN A 174 8.97 -5.52 -29.11
CA ASN A 174 8.50 -4.15 -29.13
C ASN A 174 9.08 -3.31 -27.99
N ALA A 175 9.16 -2.00 -28.24
CA ALA A 175 9.46 -1.01 -27.22
C ALA A 175 8.41 -1.07 -26.11
N ILE A 176 8.85 -0.84 -24.89
CA ILE A 176 7.97 -0.77 -23.71
C ILE A 176 7.28 0.60 -23.73
N ASP A 177 5.96 0.60 -23.53
CA ASP A 177 5.19 1.82 -23.32
C ASP A 177 5.29 2.28 -21.85
N TRP A 178 5.93 3.43 -21.64
CA TRP A 178 6.15 4.01 -20.31
C TRP A 178 5.06 5.03 -19.99
N LYS A 179 4.22 4.72 -19.00
CA LYS A 179 3.17 5.61 -18.51
C LYS A 179 3.54 6.20 -17.16
N PHE A 180 3.76 7.51 -17.14
CA PHE A 180 4.09 8.25 -15.93
C PHE A 180 2.82 8.75 -15.25
N ASN A 181 2.74 8.58 -13.93
CA ASN A 181 1.64 9.15 -13.17
C ASN A 181 1.63 10.67 -13.27
N LEU A 182 0.44 11.22 -13.57
CA LEU A 182 0.21 12.66 -13.45
C LEU A 182 0.39 13.06 -11.98
N PRO A 183 1.14 14.14 -11.68
CA PRO A 183 1.44 14.57 -10.30
C PRO A 183 0.20 14.75 -9.39
N THR A 184 -0.96 15.01 -9.98
CA THR A 184 -2.23 15.28 -9.30
C THR A 184 -3.16 14.06 -9.22
N ALA A 185 -2.82 12.96 -9.91
CA ALA A 185 -3.72 11.81 -10.08
C ALA A 185 -3.44 10.69 -9.06
N ALA A 186 -3.55 11.00 -7.76
CA ALA A 186 -3.28 10.07 -6.67
C ALA A 186 -4.09 8.76 -6.75
N TRP A 187 -5.25 8.77 -7.41
CA TRP A 187 -6.07 7.56 -7.61
C TRP A 187 -5.40 6.52 -8.53
N TRP A 188 -4.54 6.93 -9.47
CA TRP A 188 -3.77 6.01 -10.30
C TRP A 188 -2.72 5.24 -9.50
N GLY A 189 -2.25 5.76 -8.37
CA GLY A 189 -1.29 5.08 -7.49
C GLY A 189 -1.92 4.12 -6.47
N GLY A 190 -3.22 4.24 -6.22
CA GLY A 190 -3.86 3.57 -5.08
C GLY A 190 -3.82 2.04 -5.12
N TRP A 191 -3.72 1.43 -6.31
CA TRP A 191 -3.75 -0.02 -6.46
C TRP A 191 -2.44 -0.71 -6.05
N TRP A 192 -1.29 -0.05 -6.20
CA TRP A 192 -0.02 -0.58 -5.72
C TRP A 192 0.37 -0.04 -4.33
N GLU A 193 -0.08 1.16 -3.95
CA GLU A 193 0.12 1.69 -2.58
C GLU A 193 -0.42 0.73 -1.50
N ARG A 194 -1.61 0.16 -1.75
CA ARG A 194 -2.22 -0.81 -0.84
C ARG A 194 -1.38 -2.08 -0.71
N LEU A 195 -0.76 -2.53 -1.80
CA LEU A 195 0.08 -3.73 -1.84
C LEU A 195 1.41 -3.50 -1.11
N ILE A 196 2.01 -2.33 -1.29
CA ILE A 196 3.21 -1.92 -0.53
C ILE A 196 2.90 -1.88 0.96
N ARG A 197 1.74 -1.36 1.37
CA ARG A 197 1.34 -1.36 2.78
C ARG A 197 1.20 -2.79 3.32
N ILE A 198 0.53 -3.68 2.58
CA ILE A 198 0.39 -5.09 2.98
C ILE A 198 1.77 -5.74 3.15
N MET A 199 2.66 -5.56 2.18
CA MET A 199 4.04 -6.07 2.25
C MET A 199 4.80 -5.53 3.47
N LYS A 200 4.74 -4.22 3.73
CA LYS A 200 5.39 -3.60 4.89
C LYS A 200 4.84 -4.13 6.22
N ASP A 201 3.53 -4.30 6.31
CA ASP A 201 2.88 -4.83 7.50
C ASP A 201 3.28 -6.29 7.76
N LEU A 202 3.37 -7.11 6.71
CA LEU A 202 3.86 -8.49 6.78
C LEU A 202 5.32 -8.54 7.26
N LEU A 203 6.20 -7.77 6.61
CA LEU A 203 7.61 -7.70 7.00
C LEU A 203 7.78 -7.22 8.44
N LYS A 204 7.03 -6.20 8.87
CA LYS A 204 7.10 -5.69 10.24
C LYS A 204 6.68 -6.73 11.28
N ARG A 205 5.62 -7.49 11.01
CA ARG A 205 5.12 -8.54 11.91
C ARG A 205 6.10 -9.70 12.05
N VAL A 206 6.74 -10.09 10.95
CA VAL A 206 7.57 -11.30 10.95
C VAL A 206 9.01 -11.02 11.31
N LEU A 207 9.59 -9.93 10.81
CA LEU A 207 10.96 -9.58 11.15
C LEU A 207 11.07 -9.06 12.59
N GLY A 208 10.09 -8.31 13.09
CA GLY A 208 10.19 -7.66 14.40
C GLY A 208 11.45 -6.78 14.48
N GLN A 209 12.43 -7.20 15.29
CA GLN A 209 13.74 -6.55 15.43
C GLN A 209 14.88 -7.27 14.69
N ALA A 210 14.58 -8.33 13.94
CA ALA A 210 15.56 -9.12 13.21
C ALA A 210 16.24 -8.30 12.11
N GLN A 211 17.57 -8.42 12.02
CA GLN A 211 18.35 -7.95 10.87
C GLN A 211 18.78 -9.14 10.02
N LEU A 212 18.45 -9.11 8.74
CA LEU A 212 18.72 -10.18 7.79
C LEU A 212 19.85 -9.80 6.83
N LEU A 213 20.60 -10.80 6.38
CA LEU A 213 21.48 -10.71 5.23
C LEU A 213 20.66 -10.59 3.94
N TYR A 214 21.32 -10.26 2.83
CA TYR A 214 20.67 -10.09 1.53
C TYR A 214 19.88 -11.32 1.08
N GLU A 215 20.52 -12.50 1.07
CA GLU A 215 19.87 -13.76 0.66
C GLU A 215 18.71 -14.15 1.60
N GLU A 216 18.89 -13.94 2.91
CA GLU A 216 17.86 -14.22 3.89
C GLU A 216 16.63 -13.32 3.69
N MET A 217 16.84 -12.03 3.42
CA MET A 217 15.77 -11.08 3.08
C MET A 217 15.10 -11.46 1.78
N LEU A 218 15.86 -11.89 0.77
CA LEU A 218 15.31 -12.33 -0.51
C LEU A 218 14.34 -13.51 -0.32
N THR A 219 14.70 -14.51 0.50
CA THR A 219 13.83 -15.65 0.84
C THR A 219 12.55 -15.20 1.54
N ILE A 220 12.65 -14.31 2.54
CA ILE A 220 11.48 -13.78 3.23
C ILE A 220 10.56 -13.01 2.27
N LEU A 221 11.13 -12.25 1.33
CA LEU A 221 10.36 -11.53 0.32
C LEU A 221 9.61 -12.48 -0.62
N ARG A 222 10.18 -13.64 -0.98
CA ARG A 222 9.45 -14.66 -1.77
C ARG A 222 8.27 -15.23 -1.00
N ASN A 223 8.43 -15.51 0.29
CA ASN A 223 7.31 -15.93 1.12
C ASN A 223 6.23 -14.84 1.23
N CYS A 224 6.63 -13.57 1.36
CA CYS A 224 5.70 -12.44 1.32
C CYS A 224 4.93 -12.38 0.01
N GLU A 225 5.62 -12.53 -1.11
CA GLU A 225 5.04 -12.51 -2.46
C GLU A 225 3.96 -13.59 -2.63
N VAL A 226 4.28 -14.83 -2.25
CA VAL A 226 3.33 -15.96 -2.32
C VAL A 226 2.08 -15.69 -1.46
N LEU A 227 2.24 -15.16 -0.25
CA LEU A 227 1.10 -14.82 0.60
C LEU A 227 0.25 -13.69 0.04
N ILE A 228 0.89 -12.63 -0.47
CA ILE A 228 0.18 -11.52 -1.09
C ILE A 228 -0.59 -12.05 -2.31
N ASN A 229 -0.02 -12.95 -3.10
CA ASN A 229 -0.66 -13.55 -4.26
C ASN A 229 -1.71 -14.62 -3.92
N SER A 230 -1.72 -15.15 -2.70
CA SER A 230 -2.74 -16.10 -2.23
C SER A 230 -4.02 -15.42 -1.73
N ARG A 231 -4.03 -14.08 -1.64
CA ARG A 231 -5.20 -13.33 -1.19
C ARG A 231 -6.37 -13.47 -2.17
N ALA A 232 -7.60 -13.55 -1.65
CA ALA A 232 -8.79 -13.56 -2.47
C ALA A 232 -9.01 -12.21 -3.16
N LEU A 233 -9.33 -12.24 -4.47
CA LEU A 233 -9.83 -11.09 -5.23
C LEU A 233 -11.37 -11.05 -5.25
N THR A 234 -11.99 -12.21 -5.06
CA THR A 234 -13.44 -12.42 -5.07
C THR A 234 -13.96 -12.61 -3.65
N TYR A 235 -15.28 -12.63 -3.51
CA TYR A 235 -15.95 -12.91 -2.26
C TYR A 235 -15.53 -14.29 -1.72
N VAL A 236 -15.14 -14.34 -0.45
CA VAL A 236 -14.84 -15.59 0.24
C VAL A 236 -16.15 -16.10 0.83
N SER A 237 -16.72 -17.14 0.21
CA SER A 237 -17.94 -17.76 0.71
C SER A 237 -17.66 -18.66 1.91
N GLU A 238 -18.66 -18.88 2.76
CA GLU A 238 -18.58 -19.89 3.82
C GLU A 238 -18.78 -21.32 3.30
N SER A 239 -19.27 -21.48 2.06
CA SER A 239 -19.46 -22.77 1.40
C SER A 239 -18.15 -23.28 0.78
N GLU A 240 -17.84 -24.56 0.95
CA GLU A 240 -16.65 -25.19 0.36
C GLU A 240 -16.69 -25.29 -1.17
N GLN A 241 -17.86 -25.07 -1.78
CA GLN A 241 -18.07 -25.19 -3.21
C GLN A 241 -17.55 -24.00 -4.01
N LEU A 242 -17.39 -22.83 -3.39
CA LEU A 242 -16.90 -21.62 -4.06
C LEU A 242 -15.49 -21.28 -3.57
N VAL A 243 -14.49 -21.74 -4.32
CA VAL A 243 -13.09 -21.38 -4.08
C VAL A 243 -12.85 -19.96 -4.60
N PRO A 244 -12.40 -19.02 -3.75
CA PRO A 244 -12.17 -17.65 -4.19
C PRO A 244 -10.98 -17.61 -5.15
N ILE A 245 -11.15 -16.87 -6.25
CA ILE A 245 -10.08 -16.57 -7.20
C ILE A 245 -9.04 -15.68 -6.51
N SER A 246 -7.77 -16.09 -6.59
CA SER A 246 -6.60 -15.35 -6.10
C SER A 246 -5.67 -14.97 -7.27
N PRO A 247 -4.76 -13.99 -7.10
CA PRO A 247 -3.73 -13.75 -8.11
C PRO A 247 -2.88 -14.99 -8.42
N SER A 248 -2.58 -15.82 -7.42
CA SER A 248 -1.82 -17.07 -7.62
C SER A 248 -2.52 -18.05 -8.56
N SER A 249 -3.85 -18.01 -8.64
CA SER A 249 -4.64 -18.85 -9.56
C SER A 249 -4.33 -18.57 -11.04
N PHE A 250 -3.69 -17.44 -11.35
CA PHE A 250 -3.26 -17.07 -12.70
C PHE A 250 -1.75 -17.23 -12.93
N LEU A 251 -0.97 -17.45 -11.86
CA LEU A 251 0.49 -17.50 -11.93
C LEU A 251 1.02 -18.93 -12.02
N GLN A 252 0.38 -19.86 -11.31
CA GLN A 252 0.86 -21.22 -11.13
C GLN A 252 -0.33 -22.16 -11.12
N ASP A 253 -0.20 -23.28 -11.84
CA ASP A 253 -1.20 -24.35 -11.83
C ASP A 253 -1.15 -25.16 -10.53
N ILE A 254 0.07 -25.34 -9.99
CA ILE A 254 0.33 -26.02 -8.71
C ILE A 254 0.18 -25.00 -7.58
N LYS A 255 -0.66 -25.31 -6.58
CA LYS A 255 -0.99 -24.38 -5.49
C LYS A 255 -0.16 -24.62 -4.23
N GLU A 256 0.56 -25.73 -4.18
CA GLU A 256 1.44 -26.13 -3.10
C GLU A 256 2.76 -25.35 -3.15
N TRP A 257 2.98 -24.49 -2.16
CA TRP A 257 4.22 -23.72 -2.01
C TRP A 257 4.93 -23.99 -0.67
N SER A 258 4.30 -24.77 0.22
CA SER A 258 4.89 -25.18 1.49
C SER A 258 5.99 -26.21 1.26
N THR A 259 7.01 -26.19 2.09
CA THR A 259 8.16 -27.11 2.05
C THR A 259 8.25 -27.93 3.34
N PRO A 260 7.24 -28.78 3.64
CA PRO A 260 7.20 -29.55 4.90
C PRO A 260 8.37 -30.54 5.01
N ASP A 261 8.90 -30.97 3.87
CA ASP A 261 10.11 -31.79 3.72
C ASP A 261 11.36 -31.05 4.22
N ILE A 262 11.50 -29.76 3.87
CA ILE A 262 12.60 -28.91 4.35
C ILE A 262 12.41 -28.59 5.84
N ASP A 263 11.17 -28.35 6.27
CA ASP A 263 10.84 -28.07 7.67
C ASP A 263 11.08 -29.28 8.60
N ALA A 264 11.00 -30.51 8.06
CA ALA A 264 11.22 -31.75 8.79
C ALA A 264 12.70 -32.11 8.98
N ILE A 265 13.64 -31.39 8.35
CA ILE A 265 15.08 -31.64 8.51
C ILE A 265 15.48 -31.37 9.97
N ASP A 266 16.16 -32.35 10.59
CA ASP A 266 16.58 -32.26 11.99
C ASP A 266 17.41 -30.98 12.22
N HIS A 267 16.87 -30.10 13.06
CA HIS A 267 17.48 -28.84 13.45
C HIS A 267 18.89 -29.02 14.06
N LYS A 268 19.27 -30.21 14.52
CA LYS A 268 20.64 -30.49 14.99
C LYS A 268 21.69 -30.49 13.88
N SER A 269 21.29 -30.74 12.63
CA SER A 269 22.17 -30.75 11.46
C SER A 269 22.35 -29.36 10.83
N LEU A 270 21.49 -28.40 11.18
CA LEU A 270 21.45 -27.07 10.58
C LEU A 270 22.15 -26.02 11.44
N ASN A 271 22.72 -25.01 10.79
CA ASN A 271 23.27 -23.86 11.50
C ASN A 271 22.15 -23.16 12.30
N ARG A 272 22.45 -22.73 13.53
CA ARG A 272 21.55 -21.95 14.40
C ARG A 272 20.86 -20.80 13.67
N ARG A 273 21.54 -20.18 12.70
CA ARG A 273 20.97 -19.10 11.88
C ARG A 273 19.83 -19.59 10.97
N ILE A 274 19.97 -20.77 10.35
CA ILE A 274 18.94 -21.36 9.50
C ILE A 274 17.73 -21.76 10.35
N ILE A 275 17.95 -22.35 11.52
CA ILE A 275 16.87 -22.68 12.48
C ILE A 275 16.07 -21.42 12.85
N TYR A 276 16.77 -20.30 13.10
CA TYR A 276 16.12 -19.02 13.37
C TYR A 276 15.33 -18.48 12.15
N LEU A 277 15.86 -18.62 10.94
CA LEU A 277 15.12 -18.19 9.74
C LEU A 277 13.88 -19.06 9.51
N LEU A 278 13.98 -20.37 9.70
CA LEU A 278 12.86 -21.29 9.61
C LEU A 278 11.80 -21.00 10.69
N SER A 279 12.19 -20.58 11.90
CA SER A 279 11.22 -20.16 12.92
C SER A 279 10.52 -18.86 12.54
N VAL A 280 11.24 -17.89 11.97
CA VAL A 280 10.67 -16.65 11.40
C VAL A 280 9.70 -16.95 10.25
N ILE A 281 10.04 -17.89 9.36
CA ILE A 281 9.17 -18.34 8.26
C ILE A 281 7.94 -19.09 8.78
N ASN A 282 8.08 -19.96 9.78
CA ASN A 282 6.96 -20.68 10.36
C ASN A 282 5.94 -19.75 11.05
N VAL A 283 6.41 -18.68 11.71
CA VAL A 283 5.53 -17.60 12.21
C VAL A 283 4.77 -16.92 11.07
N PHE A 284 5.38 -16.81 9.88
CA PHE A 284 4.76 -16.29 8.65
C PHE A 284 3.58 -17.18 8.22
N ILE A 285 3.79 -18.50 8.17
CA ILE A 285 2.77 -19.49 7.77
C ILE A 285 1.61 -19.51 8.78
N ILE A 286 1.91 -19.55 10.08
CA ILE A 286 0.88 -19.59 11.14
C ILE A 286 0.03 -18.31 11.12
N SER A 287 0.64 -17.14 10.94
CA SER A 287 -0.09 -15.86 10.86
C SER A 287 -1.09 -15.83 9.69
N TYR A 288 -0.75 -16.45 8.55
CA TYR A 288 -1.63 -16.57 7.39
C TYR A 288 -2.83 -17.47 7.66
N TYR A 289 -2.60 -18.66 8.23
CA TYR A 289 -3.69 -19.56 8.62
C TYR A 289 -4.59 -18.92 9.68
N TYR A 290 -4.01 -18.19 10.65
CA TYR A 290 -4.79 -17.46 11.66
C TYR A 290 -5.64 -16.34 11.04
N GLN A 291 -5.15 -15.63 10.01
CA GLN A 291 -5.95 -14.63 9.29
C GLN A 291 -7.10 -15.25 8.48
N LYS A 292 -6.90 -16.41 7.85
CA LYS A 292 -8.00 -17.19 7.24
C LYS A 292 -9.06 -17.52 8.30
N CYS A 293 -8.65 -18.06 9.44
CA CYS A 293 -9.56 -18.42 10.53
C CYS A 293 -10.29 -17.20 11.12
N VAL A 294 -9.62 -16.07 11.35
CA VAL A 294 -10.24 -14.86 11.93
C VAL A 294 -11.21 -14.17 10.98
N THR A 295 -10.99 -14.27 9.67
CA THR A 295 -11.91 -13.68 8.66
C THR A 295 -13.20 -14.50 8.60
N VAL A 296 -13.10 -15.83 8.63
CA VAL A 296 -14.24 -16.76 8.77
C VAL A 296 -14.94 -16.59 10.13
N TRP A 297 -14.19 -16.36 11.20
CA TRP A 297 -14.77 -16.21 12.55
C TRP A 297 -15.48 -14.86 12.77
N ARG A 298 -15.03 -13.78 12.10
CA ARG A 298 -15.70 -12.47 12.14
C ARG A 298 -16.99 -12.44 11.31
N ALA A 299 -17.08 -13.22 10.23
CA ALA A 299 -18.32 -13.38 9.46
C ALA A 299 -19.41 -14.08 10.30
N LYS A 300 -19.07 -15.19 10.97
CA LYS A 300 -19.96 -15.89 11.91
C LYS A 300 -20.50 -15.02 13.05
N ARG A 301 -19.75 -14.01 13.52
CA ARG A 301 -20.18 -13.12 14.60
C ARG A 301 -21.04 -11.94 14.15
N ALA A 302 -21.04 -11.63 12.86
CA ALA A 302 -21.80 -10.52 12.29
C ALA A 302 -23.23 -10.89 11.86
N GLY A 303 -23.61 -12.18 11.91
CA GLY A 303 -24.98 -12.63 11.63
C GLY A 303 -25.47 -12.30 10.22
N ILE A 304 -24.57 -12.19 9.26
CA ILE A 304 -24.90 -12.03 7.83
C ILE A 304 -24.78 -13.42 7.20
N THR A 305 -25.78 -14.25 7.46
CA THR A 305 -26.07 -15.47 6.67
C THR A 305 -26.75 -15.09 5.38
#